data_AF-S8FJ86-F1
#
_entry.id   AF-S8FJ86-F1
#
_cell.length_a   1.000
_cell.length_b   1.000
_cell.length_c   1.000
_cell.angle_alpha   90.00
_cell.angle_beta   90.00
_cell.angle_gamma   90.00
#
_symmetry.space_group_name_H-M   'P 1'
#
loop_
_entity.id
_entity.type
_entity.pdbx_description
1 polymer ?
#
loop_
_entity_poly.entity_id
_entity_poly.type
_entity_poly.pdbx_seq_one_letter_code
_entity_poly.pdbx_strand_id
1 'polypeptide(L)'
;CRFGRPCGVILTDITEEGLNQHLAQYHLQDLQDSHETSSGKVACFWDVGGRPCGKAVVVDGLAKHLASAHLGIMRKGCQYCGASLARIDALLRHQRRDC
;
A
#
# COMPACT_ATOMS: atom_id res chain seq x y z
N CYS A 1 6.39 6.17 -7.25
CA CYS A 1 5.26 6.42 -6.34
C CYS A 1 4.07 6.87 -7.18
N ARG A 2 2.86 6.32 -6.97
CA ARG A 2 1.63 6.73 -7.68
C ARG A 2 0.62 7.40 -6.72
N PHE A 3 1.08 7.90 -5.58
CA PHE A 3 0.23 8.53 -4.59
C PHE A 3 0.02 10.01 -4.91
N GLY A 4 -1.24 10.41 -5.11
CA GLY A 4 -1.61 11.80 -5.33
C GLY A 4 -0.95 12.41 -6.57
N ARG A 5 -0.24 13.52 -6.37
CA ARG A 5 0.52 14.21 -7.43
C ARG A 5 1.67 13.33 -7.95
N PRO A 6 2.12 13.51 -9.20
CA PRO A 6 3.26 12.78 -9.74
C PRO A 6 4.54 13.09 -8.96
N CYS A 7 4.81 12.27 -7.95
CA CYS A 7 5.97 12.36 -7.06
C CYS A 7 7.29 12.07 -7.81
N GLY A 8 7.26 11.25 -8.86
CA GLY A 8 8.44 10.89 -9.66
C GLY A 8 9.48 10.00 -8.96
N VAL A 9 9.40 9.86 -7.63
CA VAL A 9 10.31 9.01 -6.84
C VAL A 9 10.01 7.53 -7.05
N ILE A 10 11.04 6.74 -7.34
CA ILE A 10 10.96 5.29 -7.39
C ILE A 10 10.91 4.77 -5.96
N LEU A 11 9.87 4.01 -5.61
CA LEU A 11 9.78 3.36 -4.31
C LEU A 11 10.70 2.14 -4.32
N THR A 12 11.90 2.30 -3.76
CA THR A 12 12.90 1.22 -3.62
C THR A 12 12.63 0.39 -2.38
N ASP A 13 12.31 1.06 -1.27
CA ASP A 13 11.88 0.41 -0.04
C ASP A 13 10.36 0.44 0.06
N ILE A 14 9.77 -0.73 -0.12
CA ILE A 14 8.32 -0.92 -0.12
C ILE A 14 7.85 -1.48 1.24
N THR A 15 8.72 -1.60 2.25
CA THR A 15 8.30 -2.05 3.59
C THR A 15 7.33 -1.06 4.23
N GLU A 16 6.61 -1.46 5.29
CA GLU A 16 5.72 -0.54 6.00
C GLU A 16 6.48 0.67 6.56
N GLU A 17 7.72 0.47 7.03
CA GLU A 17 8.61 1.53 7.51
C GLU A 17 9.07 2.45 6.38
N GLY A 18 9.56 1.90 5.26
CA GLY A 18 9.99 2.70 4.12
C GLY A 18 8.85 3.50 3.48
N LEU A 19 7.65 2.91 3.42
CA LEU A 19 6.46 3.63 2.96
C LEU A 19 6.05 4.75 3.91
N ASN A 20 6.09 4.50 5.23
CA ASN A 20 5.82 5.56 6.22
C ASN A 20 6.83 6.70 6.10
N GLN A 21 8.12 6.38 5.96
CA GLN A 21 9.15 7.39 5.77
C GLN A 21 8.97 8.16 4.46
N HIS A 22 8.68 7.48 3.35
CA HIS A 22 8.39 8.12 2.06
C HIS A 22 7.18 9.05 2.14
N LEU A 23 6.09 8.60 2.76
CA LEU A 23 4.88 9.40 2.94
C LEU A 23 5.15 10.63 3.80
N ALA A 24 5.89 10.48 4.91
CA ALA A 24 6.25 11.59 5.78
C ALA A 24 7.22 12.60 5.12
N GLN A 25 8.08 12.15 4.21
CA GLN A 25 9.04 13.02 3.54
C GLN A 25 8.44 13.76 2.33
N TYR A 26 7.64 13.07 1.52
CA TYR A 26 7.20 13.58 0.23
C TYR A 26 5.70 13.92 0.16
N HIS A 27 4.88 13.34 1.05
CA HIS A 27 3.42 13.44 1.00
C HIS A 27 2.79 13.93 2.31
N LEU A 28 3.58 14.45 3.26
CA LEU A 28 3.07 14.97 4.53
C LEU A 28 2.01 16.07 4.30
N GLN A 29 2.25 16.96 3.33
CA GLN A 29 1.32 18.03 3.00
C GLN A 29 0.02 17.50 2.40
N ASP A 30 0.09 16.47 1.54
CA ASP A 30 -1.10 15.83 0.95
C ASP A 30 -1.95 15.19 2.06
N LEU A 31 -1.33 14.59 3.08
CA LEU A 31 -2.02 13.98 4.22
C LEU A 31 -2.65 15.01 5.16
N GLN A 32 -2.06 16.20 5.28
CA GLN A 32 -2.62 17.31 6.06
C GLN A 32 -3.77 18.02 5.35
N ASP A 33 -3.68 18.17 4.02
CA ASP A 33 -4.72 18.78 3.18
C ASP A 33 -5.93 17.85 3.00
N SER A 34 -5.70 16.54 3.12
CA SER A 34 -6.75 15.53 3.19
C SER A 34 -7.69 15.86 4.35
N HIS A 35 -8.91 16.28 4.03
CA HIS A 35 -9.92 16.67 5.00
C HIS A 35 -10.10 15.58 6.05
N GLU A 36 -9.48 15.77 7.21
CA GLU A 36 -9.52 14.80 8.29
C GLU A 36 -10.99 14.63 8.68
N THR A 37 -11.51 13.44 8.45
CA THR A 37 -12.83 13.12 8.97
C THR A 37 -12.74 13.21 10.50
N SER A 38 -13.85 13.53 11.18
CA SER A 38 -13.90 13.62 12.65
C SER A 38 -13.47 12.33 13.38
N SER A 39 -13.15 11.26 12.65
CA SER A 39 -12.63 9.97 13.11
C SER A 39 -11.10 9.77 12.89
N GLY A 40 -10.34 10.80 12.50
CA GLY A 40 -8.88 10.70 12.30
C GLY A 40 -8.46 9.86 11.10
N LYS A 41 -9.30 9.82 10.05
CA LYS A 41 -9.04 9.08 8.81
C LYS A 41 -8.82 10.05 7.66
N VAL A 42 -7.85 9.71 6.83
CA VAL A 42 -7.49 10.38 5.57
C VAL A 42 -7.85 9.51 4.38
N ALA A 43 -8.15 10.14 3.24
CA ALA A 43 -8.43 9.43 2.00
C ALA A 43 -7.12 8.96 1.34
N CYS A 44 -7.10 7.73 0.82
CA CYS A 44 -6.00 7.23 0.02
C CYS A 44 -6.07 7.82 -1.41
N PHE A 45 -5.04 8.55 -1.81
CA PHE A 45 -4.92 9.15 -3.16
C PHE A 45 -4.09 8.32 -4.13
N TRP A 46 -3.91 7.03 -3.88
CA TRP A 46 -3.17 6.18 -4.80
C TRP A 46 -3.88 6.04 -6.15
N ASP A 47 -3.18 6.31 -7.25
CA ASP A 47 -3.71 6.17 -8.60
C ASP A 47 -3.83 4.69 -8.99
N VAL A 48 -5.08 4.27 -9.20
CA VAL A 48 -5.47 2.93 -9.67
C VAL A 48 -6.01 3.08 -11.10
N GLY A 49 -5.10 3.23 -12.05
CA GLY A 49 -5.46 3.28 -13.48
C GLY A 49 -6.18 4.57 -13.88
N GLY A 50 -5.70 5.72 -13.39
CA GLY A 50 -6.25 7.04 -13.70
C GLY A 50 -7.34 7.52 -12.74
N ARG A 51 -7.60 6.81 -11.64
CA ARG A 51 -8.50 7.24 -10.57
C ARG A 51 -7.87 7.04 -9.20
N PRO A 52 -8.05 7.97 -8.24
CA PRO A 52 -7.58 7.79 -6.88
C PRO A 52 -8.37 6.68 -6.17
N CYS A 53 -7.71 5.94 -5.28
CA CYS A 53 -8.33 4.87 -4.50
C CYS A 53 -9.54 5.34 -3.68
N GLY A 54 -9.43 6.52 -3.05
CA GLY A 54 -10.51 7.17 -2.30
C GLY A 54 -10.87 6.48 -0.97
N LYS A 55 -10.18 5.42 -0.57
CA LYS A 55 -10.49 4.69 0.66
C LYS A 55 -10.05 5.49 1.89
N ALA A 56 -10.96 5.67 2.85
CA ALA A 56 -10.63 6.29 4.13
C ALA A 56 -9.86 5.32 5.04
N VAL A 57 -8.66 5.72 5.45
CA VAL A 57 -7.74 4.92 6.28
C VAL A 57 -7.21 5.82 7.39
N VAL A 58 -6.95 5.25 8.57
CA VAL A 58 -6.25 5.97 9.65
C VAL A 58 -4.84 6.32 9.16
N VAL A 59 -4.36 7.52 9.47
CA VAL A 59 -3.04 8.03 8.99
C VAL A 59 -1.93 7.01 9.25
N ASP A 60 -1.85 6.47 10.47
CA ASP A 60 -0.86 5.47 10.87
C ASP A 60 -0.97 4.14 10.08
N GLY A 61 -2.18 3.79 9.65
CA GLY A 61 -2.46 2.58 8.87
C GLY A 61 -2.29 2.75 7.35
N LEU A 62 -1.95 3.95 6.87
CA LEU A 62 -1.91 4.24 5.44
C LEU A 62 -0.79 3.47 4.74
N ALA A 63 0.42 3.40 5.31
CA ALA A 63 1.53 2.63 4.74
C ALA A 63 1.16 1.15 4.55
N LYS A 64 0.53 0.55 5.56
CA LYS A 64 0.00 -0.83 5.49
C LYS A 64 -1.05 -1.01 4.40
N HIS A 65 -1.94 -0.02 4.26
CA HIS A 65 -2.92 -0.01 3.17
C HIS A 65 -2.24 0.05 1.80
N LEU A 66 -1.27 0.94 1.59
CA LEU A 66 -0.54 1.03 0.31
C LEU A 66 0.20 -0.26 -0.01
N ALA A 67 0.91 -0.83 0.97
CA ALA A 67 1.64 -2.08 0.84
C ALA A 67 0.74 -3.24 0.40
N SER A 68 -0.43 -3.37 1.03
CA SER A 68 -1.35 -4.49 0.77
C SER A 68 -2.24 -4.28 -0.46
N ALA A 69 -2.81 -3.09 -0.62
CA ALA A 69 -3.84 -2.83 -1.63
C ALA A 69 -3.28 -2.43 -3.00
N HIS A 70 -2.10 -1.81 -3.05
CA HIS A 70 -1.59 -1.19 -4.27
C HIS A 70 -0.24 -1.72 -4.72
N LEU A 71 0.69 -1.84 -3.79
CA LEU A 71 2.05 -2.27 -4.09
C LEU A 71 2.18 -3.80 -4.14
N GLY A 72 1.14 -4.54 -3.71
CA GLY A 72 1.12 -5.99 -3.80
C GLY A 72 2.24 -6.65 -3.01
N ILE A 73 2.71 -6.01 -1.94
CA ILE A 73 3.86 -6.45 -1.12
C ILE A 73 3.51 -7.67 -0.28
N MET A 74 2.21 -7.84 -0.05
CA MET A 74 1.64 -9.05 0.50
C MET A 74 1.62 -10.20 -0.52
N ARG A 75 1.92 -9.94 -1.81
CA ARG A 75 2.08 -11.01 -2.81
C ARG A 75 3.34 -11.79 -2.49
N LYS A 76 3.16 -12.98 -1.95
CA LYS A 76 4.24 -13.92 -1.71
C LYS A 76 4.29 -14.91 -2.87
N GLY A 77 5.45 -15.01 -3.51
CA GLY A 77 5.70 -16.03 -4.51
C GLY A 77 5.86 -17.39 -3.83
N CYS A 78 5.16 -18.40 -4.35
CA CYS A 78 5.43 -19.78 -3.96
C CYS A 78 6.78 -20.21 -4.53
N GLN A 79 7.70 -20.65 -3.68
CA GLN A 79 9.03 -21.13 -4.08
C GLN A 79 9.01 -22.44 -4.88
N TYR A 80 7.89 -23.18 -4.85
CA TYR A 80 7.77 -24.49 -5.50
C TYR A 80 7.16 -24.40 -6.90
N CYS A 81 6.11 -23.59 -7.09
CA CYS A 81 5.38 -23.49 -8.36
C CYS A 81 5.43 -22.09 -8.99
N GLY A 82 6.02 -21.09 -8.33
CA GLY A 82 6.11 -19.71 -8.82
C GLY A 82 4.81 -18.88 -8.70
N ALA A 83 3.73 -19.45 -8.18
CA ALA A 83 2.45 -18.74 -8.05
C ALA A 83 2.55 -17.51 -7.12
N SER A 84 2.05 -16.36 -7.58
CA SER A 84 2.03 -15.11 -6.80
C SER A 84 0.72 -14.94 -6.03
N LEU A 85 0.76 -15.15 -4.71
CA LEU A 85 -0.44 -15.15 -3.87
C LEU A 85 -0.52 -13.89 -3.02
N ALA A 86 -1.65 -13.18 -3.07
CA ALA A 86 -1.84 -11.84 -2.49
C ALA A 86 -1.62 -11.70 -0.97
N ARG A 87 -1.51 -12.80 -0.21
CA ARG A 87 -1.29 -12.79 1.25
C ARG A 87 -0.49 -14.00 1.70
N ILE A 88 0.22 -13.88 2.83
CA ILE A 88 0.98 -14.99 3.43
C ILE A 88 0.09 -16.15 3.89
N ASP A 89 -1.09 -15.87 4.44
CA ASP A 89 -2.03 -16.93 4.86
C ASP A 89 -2.52 -17.75 3.66
N ALA A 90 -2.74 -17.07 2.53
CA ALA A 90 -3.10 -17.70 1.27
C ALA A 90 -1.94 -18.55 0.74
N LEU A 91 -0.70 -18.05 0.82
CA LEU A 91 0.50 -18.81 0.47
C LEU A 91 0.65 -20.07 1.33
N LEU A 92 0.50 -19.98 2.65
CA LEU A 92 0.64 -21.12 3.55
C LEU A 92 -0.43 -22.19 3.32
N ARG A 93 -1.65 -21.79 2.95
CA ARG A 93 -2.69 -22.74 2.53
C ARG A 93 -2.34 -23.39 1.20
N HIS A 94 -1.93 -22.58 0.22
CA HIS A 94 -1.53 -23.05 -1.09
C HIS A 94 -0.37 -24.05 -1.01
N GLN A 95 0.71 -23.73 -0.29
CA GLN A 95 1.83 -24.66 -0.07
C GLN A 95 1.42 -25.99 0.59
N ARG A 96 0.34 -25.99 1.38
CA ARG A 96 -0.14 -27.20 2.07
C ARG A 96 -1.14 -28.02 1.26
N ARG A 97 -1.83 -27.44 0.27
CA ARG A 97 -2.99 -28.09 -0.38
C ARG A 97 -3.05 -27.96 -1.89
N ASP A 98 -2.59 -26.85 -2.44
CA ASP A 98 -2.87 -26.42 -3.81
C ASP A 98 -1.58 -26.21 -4.63
N CYS A 99 -0.43 -26.62 -4.08
CA CYS A 99 0.87 -26.50 -4.72
C CYS A 99 1.27 -27.81 -5.39
#